data_AF-A0A1M6E2G1-F1
#
_entry.id   AF-A0A1M6E2G1-F1
#
_cell.length_a   1.000
_cell.length_b   1.000
_cell.length_c   1.000
_cell.angle_alpha   90.00
_cell.angle_beta   90.00
_cell.angle_gamma   90.00
#
_symmetry.space_group_name_H-M   'P 1'
#
loop_
_entity.id
_entity.type
_entity.pdbx_description
1 polymer ?
#
loop_
_entity_poly.entity_id
_entity_poly.type
_entity_poly.pdbx_seq_one_letter_code
_entity_poly.pdbx_strand_id
1 'polypeptide(L)' 'MSLFNMFKKKPTTELTPPPQPLPQRNDDCWCGSGLKYKKCHADKDQQTLKAIRKQEEKAKAAMRRSPFR' A
#
# COMPACT_ATOMS: atom_id res chain seq x y z
N MET A 1 -15.61 -14.16 40.05
CA MET A 1 -14.20 -14.59 40.00
C MET A 1 -13.52 -13.88 38.84
N SER A 2 -12.32 -13.41 39.10
CA SER A 2 -11.52 -12.48 38.30
C SER A 2 -11.16 -12.95 36.89
N LEU A 3 -11.15 -11.95 36.00
CA LEU A 3 -10.11 -11.62 35.02
C LEU A 3 -9.45 -12.79 34.25
N PHE A 4 -9.51 -12.74 32.91
CA PHE A 4 -8.41 -12.18 32.13
C PHE A 4 -8.79 -12.00 30.64
N ASN A 5 -8.84 -10.75 30.20
CA ASN A 5 -8.76 -10.37 28.79
C ASN A 5 -7.41 -10.85 28.24
N MET A 6 -7.42 -11.84 27.34
CA MET A 6 -6.20 -12.36 26.72
C MET A 6 -5.98 -11.76 25.32
N PHE A 7 -5.22 -10.68 25.35
CA PHE A 7 -4.07 -10.44 24.48
C PHE A 7 -4.31 -10.34 22.95
N LYS A 8 -4.51 -9.08 22.55
CA LYS A 8 -3.69 -8.38 21.54
C LYS A 8 -3.43 -9.11 20.22
N LYS A 9 -4.43 -9.07 19.33
CA LYS A 9 -4.20 -8.99 17.88
C LYS A 9 -5.24 -7.98 17.38
N LYS A 10 -4.90 -6.70 17.23
CA LYS A 10 -4.34 -6.11 16.00
C LYS A 10 -4.22 -4.59 16.24
N PRO A 11 -3.23 -3.89 15.67
CA PRO A 11 -3.58 -2.65 15.00
C PRO A 11 -3.47 -2.93 13.50
N THR A 12 -4.66 -3.01 12.92
CA THR A 12 -4.95 -3.24 11.52
C THR A 12 -4.49 -2.01 10.71
N THR A 13 -3.19 -1.76 10.61
CA THR A 13 -2.67 -0.51 10.04
C THR A 13 -2.36 -0.63 8.52
N GLU A 14 -2.49 -1.82 7.93
CA GLU A 14 -2.23 -2.04 6.49
C GLU A 14 -3.48 -2.27 5.63
N LEU A 15 -4.69 -2.21 6.19
CA LEU A 15 -5.93 -2.49 5.42
C LEU A 15 -6.58 -1.27 4.79
N THR A 16 -6.04 -0.07 5.00
CA THR A 16 -6.52 1.13 4.32
C THR A 16 -5.74 1.32 3.02
N PRO A 17 -6.41 1.39 1.85
CA PRO A 17 -5.73 1.71 0.61
C PRO A 17 -5.04 3.07 0.73
N PRO A 18 -3.84 3.25 0.13
CA PRO A 18 -3.14 4.52 0.20
C PRO A 18 -4.05 5.64 -0.33
N PRO A 19 -4.17 6.77 0.40
CA PRO A 19 -4.99 7.89 -0.06
C PRO A 19 -4.42 8.44 -1.37
N GLN A 20 -5.31 8.84 -2.27
CA GLN A 20 -4.94 9.63 -3.45
C GLN A 20 -5.53 11.03 -3.30
N PRO A 21 -4.70 12.10 -3.26
CA PRO A 21 -3.25 12.12 -3.48
C PRO A 21 -2.44 11.61 -2.28
N LEU A 22 -1.26 11.02 -2.56
CA LEU A 22 -0.31 10.61 -1.53
C LEU A 22 0.23 11.85 -0.80
N PRO A 23 0.46 11.78 0.52
CA PRO A 23 1.05 12.88 1.28
C PRO A 23 2.45 13.24 0.76
N GLN A 24 2.89 14.48 1.00
CA GLN A 24 4.23 14.89 0.60
C GLN A 24 5.28 14.13 1.41
N ARG A 25 6.50 13.96 0.86
CA ARG A 25 7.59 13.19 1.52
C ARG A 25 7.86 13.60 2.97
N ASN A 26 7.65 14.87 3.32
CA ASN A 26 7.91 15.38 4.66
C ASN A 26 6.69 15.38 5.58
N ASP A 27 5.48 15.15 5.05
CA ASP A 27 4.24 15.13 5.83
C ASP A 27 4.15 13.85 6.65
N ASP A 28 3.24 13.86 7.62
CA ASP A 28 2.94 12.68 8.42
C ASP A 28 2.36 11.56 7.56
N CYS A 29 2.75 10.32 7.87
CA CYS A 29 2.28 9.18 7.13
C CYS A 29 0.79 8.96 7.37
N TRP A 30 0.06 8.72 6.28
CA TRP A 30 -1.38 8.47 6.27
C TRP A 30 -1.83 7.28 7.13
N CYS A 31 -0.91 6.38 7.50
CA CYS A 31 -1.20 5.22 8.35
C CYS A 31 -1.32 5.55 9.84
N GLY A 32 -1.11 6.82 10.25
CA GLY A 32 -1.22 7.22 11.65
C GLY A 32 -0.06 6.74 12.53
N SER A 33 1.09 6.38 11.95
CA SER A 33 2.27 5.92 12.69
C SER A 33 3.03 7.04 13.42
N GLY A 34 2.69 8.31 13.18
CA GLY A 34 3.45 9.46 13.69
C GLY A 34 4.84 9.62 13.06
N LEU A 35 5.15 8.85 12.01
CA LEU A 35 6.39 8.95 11.25
C LEU A 35 6.14 9.75 9.97
N LYS A 36 7.18 10.46 9.50
CA LYS A 36 7.16 11.11 8.18
C LYS A 36 6.91 10.07 7.08
N TYR A 37 6.09 10.40 6.10
CA TYR A 37 5.73 9.54 4.98
C TYR A 37 6.95 8.90 4.30
N LYS A 38 8.02 9.68 4.06
CA LYS A 38 9.29 9.17 3.48
C LYS A 38 9.96 8.05 4.28
N LYS A 39 9.73 7.96 5.59
CA LYS A 39 10.31 6.95 6.49
C LYS A 39 9.36 5.80 6.80
N CYS A 40 8.12 5.88 6.32
CA CYS A 40 7.07 4.93 6.62
C CYS A 40 6.62 4.23 5.32
N HIS A 41 5.54 4.69 4.69
CA HIS A 41 4.97 4.00 3.53
C HIS A 41 5.56 4.40 2.17
N ALA A 42 6.39 5.45 2.07
CA ALA A 42 6.84 5.95 0.77
C ALA A 42 7.54 4.90 -0.11
N ASP A 43 8.36 4.03 0.46
CA ASP A 43 9.03 2.97 -0.31
C ASP A 43 8.03 1.89 -0.76
N LYS A 44 7.15 1.46 0.13
CA LYS A 44 6.10 0.46 -0.14
C LYS A 44 5.11 0.96 -1.20
N ASP A 45 4.68 2.21 -1.09
CA ASP A 45 3.78 2.85 -2.05
C ASP A 45 4.48 2.98 -3.42
N GLN A 46 5.76 3.38 -3.45
CA GLN A 46 6.54 3.43 -4.68
C GLN A 46 6.71 2.04 -5.33
N GLN A 47 6.98 0.99 -4.55
CA GLN A 47 7.05 -0.38 -5.05
C GLN A 47 5.71 -0.84 -5.63
N THR A 48 4.61 -0.53 -4.94
CA THR A 48 3.25 -0.86 -5.37
C THR A 48 2.92 -0.18 -6.71
N LEU A 49 3.22 1.11 -6.86
CA LEU A 49 3.03 1.85 -8.11
C LEU A 49 3.86 1.25 -9.26
N LYS A 50 5.12 0.86 -9.00
CA LYS A 50 5.97 0.17 -10.00
C LYS A 50 5.37 -1.18 -10.40
N ALA A 51 4.87 -1.94 -9.43
CA ALA A 51 4.25 -3.23 -9.69
C ALA A 51 3.00 -3.07 -10.55
N ILE A 52 2.11 -2.14 -10.20
CA ILE A 52 0.91 -1.81 -11.00
C ILE A 52 1.31 -1.46 -12.42
N ARG A 53 2.22 -0.51 -12.63
CA ARG A 53 2.70 -0.13 -13.98
C ARG A 53 3.22 -1.33 -14.76
N LYS A 54 4.02 -2.20 -14.13
CA LYS A 54 4.54 -3.41 -14.79
C LYS A 54 3.42 -4.40 -15.15
N GLN A 55 2.41 -4.55 -14.28
CA GLN A 55 1.25 -5.38 -14.56
C GLN A 55 0.43 -4.80 -15.72
N GLU A 56 0.24 -3.49 -15.76
CA GLU A 56 -0.42 -2.81 -16.89
C GLU A 56 0.35 -2.99 -18.21
N GLU A 57 1.67 -2.87 -18.20
CA GLU A 57 2.51 -3.13 -19.37
C GLU A 57 2.40 -4.59 -19.83
N LYS A 58 2.42 -5.55 -18.90
CA LYS A 58 2.20 -6.96 -19.20
C LYS A 58 0.80 -7.22 -19.76
N ALA A 59 -0.23 -6.62 -19.18
CA ALA A 59 -1.61 -6.76 -19.65
C ALA A 59 -1.76 -6.19 -21.07
N LYS A 60 -1.18 -5.02 -21.35
CA LYS A 60 -1.13 -4.43 -22.70
C LYS A 60 -0.34 -5.31 -23.68
N ALA A 61 0.80 -5.86 -23.26
CA ALA A 61 1.59 -6.77 -24.09
C ALA A 61 0.85 -8.08 -24.39
N ALA A 62 0.14 -8.64 -23.40
CA ALA A 62 -0.71 -9.81 -23.58
C ALA A 62 -1.86 -9.51 -24.55
N MET A 63 -2.52 -8.36 -24.40
CA MET A 63 -3.60 -7.93 -25.30
C MET A 63 -3.11 -7.71 -26.73
N ARG A 64 -1.91 -7.14 -26.92
CA ARG A 64 -1.28 -6.96 -28.25
C ARG A 64 -0.87 -8.29 -28.90
N ARG A 65 -0.60 -9.33 -28.11
CA ARG A 65 -0.18 -10.66 -28.57
C ARG A 65 -1.36 -11.63 -28.74
N SER A 66 -2.60 -11.16 -28.56
CA SER A 66 -3.78 -12.00 -28.73
C SER A 66 -3.83 -12.53 -30.17
N PRO A 67 -3.82 -13.86 -30.38
CA PRO A 67 -3.77 -14.46 -31.71
C PRO A 67 -5.08 -14.31 -32.51
N PHE A 68 -6.10 -13.71 -31.89
CA PHE A 68 -7.43 -13.49 -32.47
C PHE A 68 -7.75 -12.00 -32.72
N ARG A 69 -6.75 -11.11 -32.69
CA ARG A 69 -6.94 -9.70 -33.08
C ARG A 69 -6.90 -9.53 -34.60
#